data_AF-A0A8H9KUT6-F1
#
_entry.id   AF-A0A8H9KUT6-F1
#
_cell.length_a   1.000
_cell.length_b   1.000
_cell.length_c   1.000
_cell.angle_alpha   90.00
_cell.angle_beta   90.00
_cell.angle_gamma   90.00
#
_symmetry.space_group_name_H-M   'P 1'
#
loop_
_entity.id
_entity.type
_entity.pdbx_description
1 polymer ?
#
loop_
_entity_poly.entity_id
_entity_poly.type
_entity_poly.pdbx_seq_one_letter_code
_entity_poly.pdbx_strand_id
1 'polypeptide(L)'
;MGWATKKSRPWEVKQLVWTFLSILMFLPLPIHVHPLVMMSQAKKAKVRSWMVTAWLLLAIEIGLLVSFVVFFGTLSQAMLLTLGGSVLSYVVGNAILLNQVKPYLQRLELAEVRDLYWISNVNSQKRLELAAPTIDTPQLFVERLLHWRKEIDNNNIHKDIDKILRLFQLLEKKDKREAEKFLVRHSTIVNVLMQYDELENANLNNSVTYESKRKLEDVIRQAAVAVEQEVTNQFKMGMLDVSAETDVYIQTLKSRNLLKE
;
A
#
# COMPACT_ATOMS: atom_id res chain seq x y z
N MET A 1 -16.93 3.37 0.23
CA MET A 1 -15.60 3.03 -0.35
C MET A 1 -15.21 4.09 -1.38
N GLY A 2 -13.90 4.26 -1.60
CA GLY A 2 -13.30 5.15 -2.59
C GLY A 2 -13.51 4.67 -4.02
N TRP A 3 -13.08 5.46 -4.99
CA TRP A 3 -13.27 5.22 -6.42
C TRP A 3 -12.14 4.38 -7.03
N ALA A 4 -10.91 4.53 -6.52
CA ALA A 4 -9.73 3.81 -7.00
C ALA A 4 -9.13 2.85 -5.95
N THR A 5 -9.39 3.13 -4.67
CA THR A 5 -8.82 2.44 -3.50
C THR A 5 -9.91 2.02 -2.52
N LYS A 6 -9.57 1.19 -1.53
CA LYS A 6 -10.51 0.84 -0.45
C LYS A 6 -10.67 1.97 0.58
N LYS A 7 -9.90 3.05 0.47
CA LYS A 7 -9.92 4.22 1.36
C LYS A 7 -11.17 5.08 1.17
N SER A 8 -11.35 6.06 2.05
CA SER A 8 -12.49 7.00 1.97
C SER A 8 -12.29 8.01 0.83
N ARG A 9 -13.40 8.47 0.22
CA ARG A 9 -13.35 9.49 -0.84
C ARG A 9 -12.60 10.77 -0.44
N PRO A 10 -12.74 11.31 0.79
CA PRO A 10 -11.97 12.49 1.20
C PRO A 10 -10.45 12.26 1.16
N TRP A 11 -9.98 11.05 1.47
CA TRP A 11 -8.56 10.72 1.38
C TRP A 11 -8.07 10.76 -0.08
N GLU A 12 -8.82 10.17 -1.01
CA GLU A 12 -8.46 10.18 -2.44
C GLU A 12 -8.41 11.60 -3.00
N VAL A 13 -9.40 12.43 -2.66
CA VAL A 13 -9.45 13.85 -3.07
C VAL A 13 -8.27 14.62 -2.49
N LYS A 14 -7.93 14.40 -1.21
CA LYS A 14 -6.77 15.04 -0.57
C LYS A 14 -5.45 14.73 -1.28
N GLN A 15 -5.27 13.52 -1.79
CA GLN A 15 -4.06 13.14 -2.52
C GLN A 15 -4.01 13.69 -3.95
N LEU A 16 -5.16 14.04 -4.53
CA LEU A 16 -5.31 14.56 -5.89
C LEU A 16 -5.46 16.08 -5.99
N VAL A 17 -5.38 16.82 -4.87
CA VAL A 17 -5.53 18.28 -4.86
C VAL A 17 -4.66 18.96 -5.91
N TRP A 18 -3.41 18.54 -6.05
CA TRP A 18 -2.48 19.10 -7.05
C TRP A 18 -2.87 18.78 -8.49
N THR A 19 -3.46 17.61 -8.74
CA THR A 19 -3.97 17.21 -10.06
C THR A 19 -5.19 18.05 -10.44
N PHE A 20 -6.09 18.32 -9.49
CA PHE A 20 -7.22 19.22 -9.75
C PHE A 20 -6.76 20.65 -9.95
N LEU A 21 -5.76 21.10 -9.18
CA LEU A 21 -5.20 22.43 -9.33
C LEU A 21 -4.54 22.63 -10.71
N SER A 22 -3.88 21.62 -11.27
CA SER A 22 -3.29 21.73 -12.63
C SER A 22 -4.33 21.87 -13.74
N ILE A 23 -5.53 21.33 -13.54
CA ILE A 23 -6.67 21.46 -14.46
C ILE A 23 -7.40 22.80 -14.25
N LEU A 24 -7.36 23.36 -13.05
CA LEU A 24 -7.99 24.65 -12.78
C LEU A 24 -7.12 25.81 -13.28
N MET A 25 -5.79 25.67 -13.21
CA MET A 25 -4.83 26.67 -13.67
C MET A 25 -4.65 26.63 -15.20
N PHE A 26 -5.75 26.84 -15.93
CA PHE A 26 -5.69 27.20 -17.34
C PHE A 26 -5.29 28.68 -17.45
N LEU A 27 -4.00 28.95 -17.48
CA LEU A 27 -3.50 30.26 -17.88
C LEU A 27 -3.37 30.28 -19.41
N PRO A 28 -3.81 31.36 -20.09
CA PRO A 28 -3.59 31.54 -21.53
C PRO A 28 -2.10 31.78 -21.89
N LEU A 29 -1.20 31.61 -20.92
CA LEU A 29 0.24 31.68 -21.06
C LEU A 29 0.80 30.26 -21.14
N PRO A 30 1.88 30.02 -21.90
CA PRO A 30 2.52 28.71 -22.05
C PRO A 30 3.34 28.33 -20.81
N ILE A 31 2.68 28.34 -19.65
CA ILE A 31 3.23 27.98 -18.35
C ILE A 31 2.21 27.08 -17.68
N HIS A 32 2.35 25.78 -17.88
CA HIS A 32 1.47 24.80 -17.26
C HIS A 32 2.13 24.09 -16.07
N VAL A 33 1.35 23.86 -15.01
CA VAL A 33 1.84 23.23 -13.77
C VAL A 33 1.84 21.70 -13.88
N HIS A 34 1.16 21.14 -14.88
CA HIS A 34 0.97 19.69 -15.03
C HIS A 34 2.29 18.87 -15.06
N PRO A 35 3.41 19.32 -15.65
CA PRO A 35 4.66 18.55 -15.60
C PRO A 35 5.22 18.45 -14.18
N LEU A 36 5.13 19.54 -13.39
CA LEU A 36 5.60 19.58 -12.00
C LEU A 36 4.73 18.68 -11.10
N VAL A 37 3.41 18.69 -11.31
CA VAL A 37 2.51 17.77 -10.62
C VAL A 37 2.87 16.33 -10.95
N MET A 38 3.15 16.04 -12.22
CA MET A 38 3.56 14.71 -12.66
C MET A 38 4.88 14.27 -12.02
N MET A 39 5.88 15.15 -11.90
CA MET A 39 7.14 14.85 -11.20
C MET A 39 6.91 14.54 -9.72
N SER A 40 6.05 15.32 -9.05
CA SER A 40 5.68 15.08 -7.65
C SER A 40 5.00 13.72 -7.47
N GLN A 41 4.04 13.39 -8.34
CA GLN A 41 3.38 12.08 -8.36
C GLN A 41 4.38 10.95 -8.62
N ALA A 42 5.27 11.11 -9.61
CA ALA A 42 6.29 10.12 -9.95
C ALA A 42 7.27 9.87 -8.80
N LYS A 43 7.65 10.91 -8.04
CA LYS A 43 8.52 10.80 -6.87
C LYS A 43 7.83 10.08 -5.72
N LYS A 44 6.60 10.49 -5.37
CA LYS A 44 5.82 9.88 -4.30
C LYS A 44 5.49 8.42 -4.60
N ALA A 45 5.08 8.14 -5.84
CA ALA A 45 4.81 6.78 -6.30
C ALA A 45 6.08 6.04 -6.77
N LYS A 46 7.28 6.63 -6.73
CA LYS A 46 8.53 5.99 -7.18
C LYS A 46 8.40 5.26 -8.54
N VAL A 47 7.84 5.92 -9.56
CA VAL A 47 7.69 5.36 -10.93
C VAL A 47 8.63 6.08 -11.90
N ARG A 48 9.58 5.36 -12.49
CA ARG A 48 10.59 5.95 -13.40
C ARG A 48 9.98 6.42 -14.72
N SER A 49 9.09 5.65 -15.34
CA SER A 49 8.47 6.05 -16.60
C SER A 49 7.73 7.39 -16.48
N TRP A 50 7.03 7.61 -15.36
CA TRP A 50 6.32 8.87 -15.10
C TRP A 50 7.27 10.04 -14.91
N MET A 51 8.43 9.80 -14.27
CA MET A 51 9.47 10.81 -14.13
C MET A 51 10.04 11.23 -15.49
N VAL A 52 10.29 10.25 -16.38
CA VAL A 52 10.79 10.51 -17.73
C VAL A 52 9.77 11.28 -18.56
N THR A 53 8.48 10.88 -18.53
CA THR A 53 7.42 11.62 -19.23
C THR A 53 7.25 13.04 -18.69
N ALA A 54 7.41 13.24 -17.39
CA ALA A 54 7.33 14.56 -16.79
C ALA A 54 8.46 15.48 -17.26
N TRP A 55 9.69 14.96 -17.34
CA TRP A 55 10.83 15.69 -17.92
C TRP A 55 10.62 16.04 -19.40
N LEU A 56 10.05 15.12 -20.17
CA LEU A 56 9.76 15.34 -21.59
C LEU A 56 8.72 16.46 -21.76
N LEU A 57 7.62 16.41 -21.01
CA LEU A 57 6.61 17.47 -21.03
C LEU A 57 7.18 18.81 -20.56
N LEU A 58 8.01 18.82 -19.52
CA LEU A 58 8.70 20.03 -19.05
C LEU A 58 9.57 20.64 -20.17
N ALA A 59 10.32 19.82 -20.91
CA ALA A 59 11.15 20.28 -22.02
C ALA A 59 10.31 20.89 -23.15
N ILE A 60 9.14 20.30 -23.46
CA ILE A 60 8.19 20.86 -24.43
C ILE A 60 7.67 22.22 -23.95
N GLU A 61 7.27 22.33 -22.69
CA GLU A 61 6.80 23.60 -22.09
C GLU A 61 7.87 24.69 -22.15
N ILE A 62 9.13 24.36 -21.84
CA ILE A 62 10.24 25.31 -21.97
C ILE A 62 10.41 25.74 -23.43
N GLY A 63 10.31 24.82 -24.40
CA GLY A 63 10.37 25.14 -25.82
C GLY A 63 9.24 26.07 -26.26
N LEU A 64 8.01 25.83 -25.80
CA LEU A 64 6.85 26.68 -26.07
C LEU A 64 7.00 28.06 -25.42
N LEU A 65 7.53 28.13 -24.20
CA LEU A 65 7.82 29.39 -23.52
C LEU A 65 8.88 30.21 -24.28
N VAL A 66 9.98 29.58 -24.70
CA VAL A 66 11.03 30.25 -25.48
C VAL A 66 10.46 30.75 -26.81
N SER A 67 9.70 29.91 -27.53
CA SER A 67 9.03 30.30 -28.76
C SER A 67 8.09 31.50 -28.52
N PHE A 68 7.33 31.47 -27.44
CA PHE A 68 6.43 32.56 -27.08
C PHE A 68 7.17 33.86 -26.84
N VAL A 69 8.29 33.85 -26.11
CA VAL A 69 9.10 35.05 -25.85
C VAL A 69 9.70 35.61 -27.14
N VAL A 70 10.18 34.75 -28.05
CA VAL A 70 10.80 35.16 -29.32
C VAL A 70 9.78 35.77 -30.28
N PHE A 71 8.58 35.20 -30.37
CA PHE A 71 7.53 35.63 -31.30
C PHE A 71 6.47 36.55 -30.65
N PHE A 72 6.68 36.96 -29.40
CA PHE A 72 5.74 37.78 -28.66
C PHE A 72 5.45 39.10 -29.38
N GLY A 73 4.17 39.44 -29.52
CA GLY A 73 3.74 40.66 -30.21
C GLY A 73 3.80 40.60 -31.74
N THR A 74 4.28 39.49 -32.33
CA THR A 74 4.22 39.26 -33.78
C THR A 74 2.95 38.49 -34.12
N LEU A 75 2.15 38.98 -35.08
CA LEU A 75 1.04 38.23 -35.70
C LEU A 75 1.59 37.22 -36.73
N SER A 76 2.54 36.40 -36.30
CA SER A 76 3.22 35.42 -37.15
C SER A 76 2.59 34.03 -37.06
N GLN A 77 2.79 33.20 -38.10
CA GLN A 77 2.40 31.79 -38.07
C GLN A 77 3.05 31.04 -36.90
N ALA A 78 4.29 31.41 -36.54
CA ALA A 78 5.01 30.83 -35.40
C ALA A 78 4.32 31.12 -34.06
N MET A 79 3.79 32.33 -33.88
CA MET A 79 3.01 32.68 -32.68
C MET A 79 1.71 31.86 -32.59
N LEU A 80 1.00 31.67 -33.71
CA LEU A 80 -0.19 30.82 -33.76
C LEU A 80 0.12 29.36 -33.43
N LEU A 81 1.20 28.80 -33.98
CA LEU A 81 1.66 27.45 -33.66
C LEU A 81 2.04 27.30 -32.18
N THR A 82 2.64 28.34 -31.59
CA THR A 82 3.02 28.34 -30.17
C THR A 82 1.78 28.34 -29.27
N LEU A 83 0.79 29.17 -29.56
CA LEU A 83 -0.47 29.20 -28.81
C LEU A 83 -1.28 27.91 -28.98
N GLY A 84 -1.39 27.39 -30.21
CA GLY A 84 -2.05 26.11 -30.48
C GLY A 84 -1.34 24.93 -29.81
N GLY A 85 0.00 24.91 -29.87
CA GLY A 85 0.83 23.93 -29.18
C GLY A 85 0.70 23.99 -27.67
N SER A 86 0.59 25.19 -27.09
CA SER A 86 0.33 25.42 -25.67
C SER A 86 -1.00 24.81 -25.23
N VAL A 87 -2.08 25.07 -25.97
CA VAL A 87 -3.41 24.49 -25.67
C VAL A 87 -3.38 22.97 -25.80
N LEU A 88 -2.74 22.43 -26.83
CA LEU A 88 -2.59 20.98 -27.01
C LEU A 88 -1.78 20.34 -25.87
N SER A 89 -0.65 20.94 -25.50
CA SER A 89 0.19 20.48 -24.39
C SER A 89 -0.60 20.45 -23.09
N TYR A 90 -1.39 21.49 -22.82
CA TYR A 90 -2.27 21.56 -21.66
C TYR A 90 -3.28 20.41 -21.61
N VAL A 91 -4.00 20.18 -22.71
CA VAL A 91 -5.05 19.15 -22.78
C VAL A 91 -4.43 17.75 -22.66
N VAL A 92 -3.38 17.47 -23.42
CA VAL A 92 -2.71 16.16 -23.44
C VAL A 92 -2.04 15.89 -22.09
N GLY A 93 -1.32 16.87 -21.54
CA GLY A 93 -0.64 16.72 -20.25
C GLY A 93 -1.59 16.43 -19.09
N ASN A 94 -2.70 17.16 -19.00
CA ASN A 94 -3.72 16.89 -17.98
C ASN A 94 -4.47 15.58 -18.22
N ALA A 95 -4.74 15.19 -19.47
CA ALA A 95 -5.34 13.89 -19.78
C ALA A 95 -4.44 12.72 -19.34
N ILE A 96 -3.12 12.84 -19.54
CA ILE A 96 -2.14 11.85 -19.06
C ILE A 96 -2.16 11.77 -17.54
N LEU A 97 -2.18 12.90 -16.83
CA LEU A 97 -2.28 12.94 -15.36
C LEU A 97 -3.55 12.24 -14.86
N LEU A 98 -4.70 12.50 -15.49
CA LEU A 98 -5.97 11.87 -15.13
C LEU A 98 -5.95 10.35 -15.31
N ASN A 99 -5.35 9.86 -16.39
CA ASN A 99 -5.19 8.42 -16.63
C ASN A 99 -4.29 7.75 -15.56
N GLN A 100 -3.37 8.51 -14.95
CA GLN A 100 -2.46 8.02 -13.91
C GLN A 100 -3.07 8.05 -12.50
N VAL A 101 -4.23 8.68 -12.30
CA VAL A 101 -4.87 8.83 -10.98
C VAL A 101 -5.06 7.49 -10.27
N LYS A 102 -5.66 6.52 -10.96
CA LYS A 102 -5.96 5.21 -10.37
C LYS A 102 -4.67 4.47 -9.93
N PRO A 103 -3.67 4.26 -10.80
CA PRO A 103 -2.43 3.59 -10.38
C PRO A 103 -1.64 4.40 -9.36
N TYR A 104 -1.71 5.73 -9.38
CA TYR A 104 -1.06 6.60 -8.39
C TYR A 104 -1.65 6.39 -7.00
N LEU A 105 -2.98 6.44 -6.87
CA LEU A 105 -3.67 6.24 -5.59
C LEU A 105 -3.46 4.83 -5.03
N GLN A 106 -3.54 3.80 -5.88
CA GLN A 106 -3.28 2.41 -5.47
C GLN A 106 -1.88 2.24 -4.89
N ARG A 107 -0.89 2.92 -5.47
CA ARG A 107 0.48 2.83 -5.00
C ARG A 107 0.73 3.63 -3.73
N LEU A 108 0.06 4.76 -3.55
CA LEU A 108 0.07 5.48 -2.28
C LEU A 108 -0.57 4.67 -1.15
N GLU A 109 -1.67 3.96 -1.44
CA GLU A 109 -2.27 3.03 -0.48
C GLU A 109 -1.28 1.92 -0.09
N LEU A 110 -0.53 1.39 -1.06
CA LEU A 110 0.55 0.43 -0.78
C LEU A 110 1.70 1.02 0.04
N ALA A 111 2.00 2.31 -0.13
CA ALA A 111 3.05 3.01 0.61
C ALA A 111 2.75 3.11 2.12
N GLU A 112 1.48 3.12 2.51
CA GLU A 112 1.08 3.12 3.92
C GLU A 112 1.37 1.77 4.60
N VAL A 113 1.48 0.68 3.82
CA VAL A 113 1.68 -0.68 4.32
C VAL A 113 3.13 -1.13 4.17
N ARG A 114 3.86 -0.62 3.17
CA ARG A 114 5.27 -0.98 2.92
C ARG A 114 6.05 0.16 2.28
N ASP A 115 7.36 0.13 2.45
CA ASP A 115 8.25 1.01 1.71
C ASP A 115 8.18 0.74 0.21
N LEU A 116 7.89 1.80 -0.55
CA LEU A 116 7.91 1.72 -2.01
C LEU A 116 9.34 1.67 -2.53
N TYR A 117 9.58 0.91 -3.60
CA TYR A 117 10.81 0.95 -4.39
C TYR A 117 10.55 1.54 -5.77
N TRP A 118 11.62 1.96 -6.45
CA TRP A 118 11.53 2.50 -7.80
C TRP A 118 11.21 1.40 -8.80
N ILE A 119 10.12 1.54 -9.55
CA ILE A 119 9.80 0.63 -10.67
C ILE A 119 9.91 1.32 -12.01
N SER A 120 10.18 0.55 -13.06
CA SER A 120 10.29 1.05 -14.42
C SER A 120 8.93 1.52 -14.95
N ASN A 121 7.88 0.71 -14.81
CA ASN A 121 6.52 1.04 -15.26
C ASN A 121 5.44 0.41 -14.34
N VAL A 122 4.20 0.89 -14.40
CA VAL A 122 3.11 0.38 -13.54
C VAL A 122 2.84 -1.12 -13.75
N ASN A 123 2.96 -1.62 -14.98
CA ASN A 123 2.73 -3.05 -15.29
C ASN A 123 3.83 -3.97 -14.76
N SER A 124 5.03 -3.45 -14.54
CA SER A 124 6.17 -4.17 -13.95
C SER A 124 5.93 -4.44 -12.47
N GLN A 125 5.01 -3.69 -11.83
CA GLN A 125 4.58 -3.97 -10.48
C GLN A 125 3.99 -5.38 -10.36
N LYS A 126 3.17 -5.83 -11.32
CA LYS A 126 2.62 -7.20 -11.31
C LYS A 126 3.70 -8.27 -11.43
N ARG A 127 4.82 -7.97 -12.13
CA ARG A 127 5.97 -8.87 -12.25
C ARG A 127 6.90 -8.82 -11.04
N LEU A 128 7.05 -7.66 -10.40
CA LEU A 128 7.84 -7.49 -9.18
C LEU A 128 7.08 -7.97 -7.94
N GLU A 129 5.75 -7.94 -7.94
CA GLU A 129 4.88 -8.67 -7.00
C GLU A 129 5.02 -10.20 -7.17
N LEU A 130 5.51 -10.68 -8.31
CA LEU A 130 5.84 -12.10 -8.53
C LEU A 130 7.33 -12.42 -8.29
N ALA A 131 8.21 -11.41 -8.21
CA ALA A 131 9.67 -11.59 -8.23
C ALA A 131 10.42 -10.87 -7.09
N ALA A 132 9.74 -10.21 -6.16
CA ALA A 132 10.38 -9.67 -4.96
C ALA A 132 10.82 -10.82 -4.03
N PRO A 133 12.06 -10.78 -3.50
CA PRO A 133 12.55 -11.81 -2.60
C PRO A 133 11.73 -11.77 -1.30
N THR A 134 11.33 -12.97 -0.85
CA THR A 134 10.54 -13.28 0.36
C THR A 134 9.21 -12.54 0.48
N ILE A 135 8.28 -12.78 -0.44
CA ILE A 135 6.86 -12.72 -0.08
C ILE A 135 6.60 -14.00 0.71
N ASP A 136 6.50 -13.89 2.03
CA ASP A 136 5.91 -14.94 2.87
C ASP A 136 4.49 -15.16 2.36
N THR A 137 4.30 -16.15 1.48
CA THR A 137 2.98 -16.68 1.21
C THR A 137 2.44 -17.26 2.51
N PRO A 138 1.11 -17.29 2.74
CA PRO A 138 0.52 -17.98 3.89
C PRO A 138 1.12 -19.37 4.13
N GLN A 139 1.39 -20.09 3.04
CA GLN A 139 2.00 -21.41 3.05
C GLN A 139 3.45 -21.38 3.53
N LEU A 140 4.27 -20.45 3.02
CA LEU A 140 5.67 -20.32 3.41
C LEU A 140 5.81 -19.87 4.87
N PHE A 141 4.93 -19.00 5.36
CA PHE A 141 4.92 -18.58 6.76
C PHE A 141 4.61 -19.74 7.70
N VAL A 142 3.60 -20.54 7.36
CA VAL A 142 3.26 -21.77 8.12
C VAL A 142 4.42 -22.76 8.07
N GLU A 143 5.04 -22.97 6.91
CA GLU A 143 6.20 -23.85 6.76
C GLU A 143 7.39 -23.39 7.61
N ARG A 144 7.69 -22.09 7.63
CA ARG A 144 8.75 -21.50 8.46
C ARG A 144 8.46 -21.65 9.95
N LEU A 145 7.24 -21.40 10.40
CA LEU A 145 6.85 -21.62 11.79
C LEU A 145 6.96 -23.10 12.19
N LEU A 146 6.54 -24.02 11.31
CA LEU A 146 6.67 -25.46 11.54
C LEU A 146 8.13 -25.94 11.52
N HIS A 147 8.98 -25.31 10.71
CA HIS A 147 10.42 -25.56 10.71
C HIS A 147 11.03 -25.16 12.05
N TRP A 148 10.84 -23.91 12.49
CA TRP A 148 11.39 -23.44 13.76
C TRP A 148 10.81 -24.16 14.98
N ARG A 149 9.56 -24.64 14.91
CA ARG A 149 8.99 -25.53 15.93
C ARG A 149 9.75 -26.85 16.08
N LYS A 150 10.42 -27.34 15.02
CA LYS A 150 11.21 -28.58 15.05
C LYS A 150 12.65 -28.35 15.52
N GLU A 151 13.24 -27.21 15.16
CA GLU A 151 14.64 -26.89 15.48
C GLU A 151 14.82 -26.42 16.93
N ILE A 152 13.87 -25.63 17.45
CA ILE A 152 13.94 -25.08 18.81
C ILE A 152 13.52 -26.14 19.84
N ASP A 153 14.27 -26.33 20.92
CA ASP A 153 13.95 -27.33 21.97
C ASP A 153 13.03 -26.79 23.08
N ASN A 154 12.71 -25.50 23.05
CA ASN A 154 11.96 -24.82 24.10
C ASN A 154 10.44 -25.02 23.99
N ASN A 155 9.88 -25.79 24.93
CA ASN A 155 8.44 -26.06 25.04
C ASN A 155 7.55 -24.82 25.19
N ASN A 156 8.04 -23.70 25.74
CA ASN A 156 7.24 -22.48 25.85
C ASN A 156 7.07 -21.82 24.48
N ILE A 157 8.16 -21.75 23.71
CA ILE A 157 8.15 -21.23 22.34
C ILE A 157 7.26 -22.10 21.45
N HIS A 158 7.26 -23.42 21.63
CA HIS A 158 6.34 -24.30 20.89
C HIS A 158 4.86 -23.95 21.11
N LYS A 159 4.47 -23.68 22.35
CA LYS A 159 3.09 -23.27 22.67
C LYS A 159 2.72 -21.95 22.00
N ASP A 160 3.65 -21.00 21.98
CA ASP A 160 3.45 -19.70 21.34
C ASP A 160 3.36 -19.84 19.81
N ILE A 161 4.22 -20.67 19.19
CA ILE A 161 4.13 -21.01 17.76
C ILE A 161 2.80 -21.69 17.43
N ASP A 162 2.39 -22.70 18.20
CA ASP A 162 1.14 -23.44 17.99
C ASP A 162 -0.08 -22.53 18.10
N LYS A 163 -0.05 -21.57 19.04
CA LYS A 163 -1.08 -20.55 19.20
C LYS A 163 -1.14 -19.63 17.98
N ILE A 164 0.00 -19.13 17.49
CA ILE A 164 0.07 -18.28 16.29
C ILE A 164 -0.45 -19.04 15.06
N LEU A 165 -0.03 -20.29 14.87
CA LEU A 165 -0.48 -21.14 13.77
C LEU A 165 -2.00 -21.34 13.79
N ARG A 166 -2.57 -21.66 14.95
CA ARG A 166 -4.02 -21.85 15.09
C ARG A 166 -4.80 -20.57 14.77
N LEU A 167 -4.35 -19.42 15.28
CA LEU A 167 -4.98 -18.13 15.04
C LEU A 167 -4.88 -17.71 13.57
N PHE A 168 -3.75 -17.99 12.93
CA PHE A 168 -3.55 -17.74 11.51
C PHE A 168 -4.50 -18.59 10.64
N GLN A 169 -4.63 -19.89 10.92
CA GLN A 169 -5.57 -20.76 10.20
C GLN A 169 -7.03 -20.33 10.36
N LEU A 170 -7.41 -19.83 11.54
CA LEU A 170 -8.75 -19.28 11.76
C LEU A 170 -8.99 -18.02 10.92
N LEU A 171 -7.98 -17.16 10.81
CA LEU A 171 -8.03 -15.95 10.01
C LEU A 171 -8.11 -16.25 8.50
N GLU A 172 -7.28 -17.18 8.02
CA GLU A 172 -7.25 -17.60 6.61
C GLU A 172 -8.58 -18.18 6.14
N LYS A 173 -9.25 -18.98 6.99
CA LYS A 173 -10.58 -19.53 6.70
C LYS A 173 -11.66 -18.46 6.57
N LYS A 174 -11.53 -17.35 7.29
CA LYS A 174 -12.52 -16.26 7.31
C LYS A 174 -12.29 -15.26 6.17
N ASP A 175 -11.09 -14.72 6.04
CA ASP A 175 -10.74 -13.75 4.99
C ASP A 175 -9.26 -13.88 4.60
N LYS A 176 -9.03 -14.39 3.39
CA LYS A 176 -7.69 -14.57 2.80
C LYS A 176 -6.90 -13.26 2.71
N ARG A 177 -7.55 -12.12 2.49
CA ARG A 177 -6.87 -10.81 2.36
C ARG A 177 -6.45 -10.25 3.71
N GLU A 178 -7.21 -10.51 4.76
CA GLU A 178 -6.80 -10.12 6.11
C GLU A 178 -5.67 -11.02 6.63
N ALA A 179 -5.67 -12.30 6.25
CA ALA A 179 -4.54 -13.19 6.50
C ALA A 179 -3.24 -12.68 5.83
N GLU A 180 -3.29 -12.22 4.58
CA GLU A 180 -2.13 -11.60 3.93
C GLU A 180 -1.62 -10.35 4.66
N LYS A 181 -2.51 -9.47 5.12
CA LYS A 181 -2.12 -8.28 5.90
C LYS A 181 -1.51 -8.66 7.24
N PHE A 182 -2.04 -9.69 7.86
CA PHE A 182 -1.53 -10.24 9.11
C PHE A 182 -0.11 -10.78 8.96
N LEU A 183 0.18 -11.52 7.87
CA LEU A 183 1.53 -12.01 7.57
C LEU A 183 2.54 -10.88 7.47
N VAL A 184 2.19 -9.81 6.77
CA VAL A 184 3.10 -8.67 6.61
C VAL A 184 3.41 -8.03 7.96
N ARG A 185 2.39 -7.84 8.81
CA ARG A 185 2.56 -7.23 10.15
C ARG A 185 3.39 -8.08 11.11
N HIS A 186 3.28 -9.41 11.01
CA HIS A 186 3.88 -10.35 11.96
C HIS A 186 5.02 -11.19 11.38
N SER A 187 5.46 -10.90 10.15
CA SER A 187 6.58 -11.57 9.47
C SER A 187 7.89 -11.54 10.28
N THR A 188 8.07 -10.49 11.08
CA THR A 188 9.25 -10.32 11.94
C THR A 188 9.37 -11.39 13.02
N ILE A 189 8.29 -12.09 13.38
CA ILE A 189 8.32 -13.21 14.35
C ILE A 189 9.28 -14.30 13.86
N VAL A 190 9.32 -14.57 12.56
CA VAL A 190 10.23 -15.58 11.99
C VAL A 190 11.69 -15.21 12.21
N ASN A 191 12.03 -13.92 12.09
CA ASN A 191 13.40 -13.46 12.32
C ASN A 191 13.79 -13.57 13.81
N VAL A 192 12.84 -13.35 14.72
CA VAL A 192 13.07 -13.51 16.17
C VAL A 192 13.29 -14.98 16.52
N LEU A 193 12.53 -15.90 15.90
CA LEU A 193 12.72 -17.35 16.07
C LEU A 193 14.07 -17.82 15.55
N MET A 194 14.48 -17.33 14.37
CA MET A 194 15.81 -17.61 13.81
C MET A 194 16.93 -17.15 14.74
N GLN A 195 16.85 -15.93 15.29
CA GLN A 195 17.85 -15.42 16.24
C GLN A 195 17.86 -16.20 17.56
N TYR A 196 16.70 -16.70 18.00
CA TYR A 196 16.63 -17.54 19.18
C TYR A 196 17.36 -18.87 18.94
N ASP A 197 17.10 -19.53 17.80
CA ASP A 197 17.76 -20.76 17.40
C ASP A 197 19.28 -20.59 17.24
N GLU A 198 19.73 -19.51 16.60
CA GLU A 198 21.15 -19.18 16.48
C GLU A 198 21.84 -19.09 17.86
N LEU A 199 21.19 -18.45 18.84
CA LEU A 199 21.70 -18.37 20.21
C LEU A 199 21.60 -19.70 20.96
N GLU A 200 20.61 -20.53 20.64
CA GLU A 200 20.47 -21.89 21.16
C GLU A 200 21.64 -22.77 20.73
N ASN A 201 21.94 -22.76 19.43
CA ASN A 201 22.97 -23.57 18.79
C ASN A 201 24.40 -23.01 18.98
N ALA A 202 24.56 -21.74 19.33
CA ALA A 202 25.87 -21.12 19.55
C ALA A 202 26.68 -21.74 20.72
N ASN A 203 26.06 -22.52 21.63
CA ASN A 203 26.71 -23.14 22.79
C ASN A 203 27.53 -22.16 23.66
N LEU A 204 27.18 -20.87 23.65
CA LEU A 204 27.84 -19.82 24.42
C LEU A 204 27.23 -19.73 25.82
N ASN A 205 27.91 -20.32 26.81
CA ASN A 205 27.49 -20.31 28.21
C ASN A 205 27.95 -19.04 28.95
N ASN A 206 27.40 -17.89 28.55
CA ASN A 206 27.63 -16.62 29.25
C ASN A 206 26.30 -15.97 29.68
N SER A 207 26.35 -15.08 30.68
CA SER A 207 25.16 -14.43 31.23
C SER A 207 24.40 -13.57 30.22
N VAL A 208 25.13 -12.96 29.27
CA VAL A 208 24.57 -12.11 28.22
C VAL A 208 23.73 -12.91 27.22
N THR A 209 24.16 -14.13 26.87
CA THR A 209 23.44 -15.05 26.00
C THR A 209 22.16 -15.54 26.68
N TYR A 210 22.23 -15.85 27.99
CA TYR A 210 21.04 -16.25 28.74
C TYR A 210 20.00 -15.12 28.83
N GLU A 211 20.45 -13.89 29.10
CA GLU A 211 19.56 -12.72 29.15
C GLU A 211 18.95 -12.42 27.77
N SER A 212 19.75 -12.52 26.71
CA SER A 212 19.28 -12.34 25.33
C SER A 212 18.26 -13.40 24.93
N LYS A 213 18.48 -14.68 25.25
CA LYS A 213 17.50 -15.76 25.02
C LYS A 213 16.18 -15.47 25.73
N ARG A 214 16.24 -15.05 26.99
CA ARG A 214 15.05 -14.71 27.78
C ARG A 214 14.29 -13.50 27.21
N LYS A 215 15.01 -12.50 26.70
CA LYS A 215 14.41 -11.35 26.00
C LYS A 215 13.70 -11.79 24.72
N LEU A 216 14.32 -12.66 23.91
CA LEU A 216 13.71 -13.19 22.69
C LEU A 216 12.47 -14.04 23.00
N GLU A 217 12.50 -14.88 24.03
CA GLU A 217 11.32 -15.60 24.51
C GLU A 217 10.17 -14.65 24.87
N ASP A 218 10.47 -13.57 25.59
CA ASP A 218 9.44 -12.61 25.99
C ASP A 218 8.85 -11.88 24.79
N VAL A 219 9.69 -11.53 23.80
CA VAL A 219 9.24 -10.95 22.53
C VAL A 219 8.33 -11.91 21.76
N ILE A 220 8.69 -13.19 21.67
CA ILE A 220 7.85 -14.21 21.01
C ILE A 220 6.49 -14.33 21.71
N ARG A 221 6.49 -14.35 23.04
CA ARG A 221 5.27 -14.42 23.84
C ARG A 221 4.39 -13.19 23.66
N GLN A 222 4.97 -11.99 23.70
CA GLN A 222 4.26 -10.74 23.45
C GLN A 222 3.69 -10.70 22.03
N ALA A 223 4.42 -11.21 21.04
CA ALA A 223 3.94 -11.32 19.68
C ALA A 223 2.73 -12.27 19.59
N ALA A 224 2.77 -13.42 20.27
CA ALA A 224 1.63 -14.35 20.32
C ALA A 224 0.38 -13.72 20.97
N VAL A 225 0.54 -12.89 22.00
CA VAL A 225 -0.56 -12.14 22.63
C VAL A 225 -1.09 -11.03 21.71
N ALA A 226 -0.21 -10.29 21.04
CA ALA A 226 -0.60 -9.24 20.10
C ALA A 226 -1.40 -9.83 18.91
N VAL A 227 -0.95 -10.97 18.40
CA VAL A 227 -1.65 -11.76 17.37
C VAL A 227 -3.06 -12.16 17.84
N GLU A 228 -3.19 -12.68 19.06
CA GLU A 228 -4.48 -13.05 19.64
C GLU A 228 -5.42 -11.85 19.77
N GLN A 229 -4.91 -10.72 20.25
CA GLN A 229 -5.70 -9.51 20.43
C GLN A 229 -6.17 -8.94 19.08
N GLU A 230 -5.32 -8.97 18.07
CA GLU A 230 -5.66 -8.54 16.71
C GLU A 230 -6.76 -9.41 16.09
N VAL A 231 -6.61 -10.73 16.16
CA VAL A 231 -7.61 -11.67 15.66
C VAL A 231 -8.93 -11.50 16.42
N THR A 232 -8.89 -11.36 17.75
CA THR A 232 -10.07 -11.13 18.59
C THR A 232 -10.81 -9.85 18.19
N ASN A 233 -10.07 -8.77 17.95
CA ASN A 233 -10.66 -7.49 17.53
C ASN A 233 -11.33 -7.61 16.17
N GLN A 234 -10.74 -8.33 15.22
CA GLN A 234 -11.39 -8.61 13.94
C GLN A 234 -12.67 -9.45 14.07
N PHE A 235 -12.68 -10.44 14.96
CA PHE A 235 -13.90 -11.21 15.21
C PHE A 235 -14.99 -10.36 15.86
N LYS A 236 -14.64 -9.51 16.82
CA LYS A 236 -15.59 -8.57 17.45
C LYS A 236 -16.20 -7.59 16.46
N MET A 237 -15.39 -6.98 15.60
CA MET A 237 -15.90 -6.08 14.55
C MET A 237 -16.86 -6.81 13.60
N GLY A 238 -16.50 -8.01 13.14
CA GLY A 238 -17.39 -8.80 12.29
C GLY A 238 -18.69 -9.24 12.97
N MET A 239 -18.68 -9.51 14.28
CA MET A 239 -19.91 -9.82 15.03
C MET A 239 -20.82 -8.60 15.18
N LEU A 240 -20.26 -7.41 15.40
CA LEU A 240 -21.04 -6.17 15.49
C LEU A 240 -21.77 -5.88 14.16
N ASP A 241 -21.11 -6.11 13.03
CA ASP A 241 -21.72 -5.94 11.71
C ASP A 241 -22.87 -6.95 11.50
N VAL A 242 -22.68 -8.22 11.87
CA VAL A 242 -23.71 -9.26 11.78
C VAL A 242 -24.89 -8.98 12.72
N SER A 243 -24.64 -8.50 13.94
CA SER A 243 -25.70 -8.08 14.86
C SER A 243 -26.52 -6.93 14.30
N ALA A 244 -25.87 -5.91 13.73
CA ALA A 244 -26.56 -4.80 13.09
C ALA A 244 -27.40 -5.25 11.88
N GLU A 245 -26.87 -6.15 11.03
CA GLU A 245 -27.62 -6.73 9.91
C GLU A 245 -28.79 -7.61 10.38
N THR A 246 -28.61 -8.38 11.46
CA THR A 246 -29.66 -9.22 12.04
C THR A 246 -30.79 -8.37 12.61
N ASP A 247 -30.47 -7.28 13.31
CA ASP A 247 -31.46 -6.35 13.85
C ASP A 247 -32.25 -5.67 12.73
N VAL A 248 -31.59 -5.25 11.66
CA VAL A 248 -32.25 -4.70 10.45
C VAL A 248 -33.13 -5.75 9.77
N TYR A 249 -32.67 -7.01 9.70
CA TYR A 249 -33.44 -8.10 9.12
C TYR A 249 -34.69 -8.42 9.97
N ILE A 250 -34.56 -8.51 11.30
CA ILE A 250 -35.69 -8.67 12.22
C ILE A 250 -36.67 -7.51 12.10
N GLN A 251 -36.18 -6.27 12.04
CA GLN A 251 -37.04 -5.10 11.81
C GLN A 251 -37.75 -5.17 10.44
N THR A 252 -37.08 -5.68 9.41
CA THR A 252 -37.69 -5.88 8.09
C THR A 252 -38.75 -6.97 8.10
N LEU A 253 -38.53 -8.06 8.84
CA LEU A 253 -39.51 -9.13 9.01
C LEU A 253 -40.73 -8.66 9.83
N LYS A 254 -40.51 -7.85 10.87
CA LYS A 254 -41.58 -7.20 11.64
C LYS A 254 -42.37 -6.21 10.79
N SER A 255 -41.71 -5.35 10.01
CA SER A 255 -42.38 -4.37 9.15
C SER A 255 -43.17 -5.01 7.99
N ARG A 256 -42.78 -6.23 7.57
CA ARG A 256 -43.50 -7.04 6.59
C ARG A 256 -44.56 -7.97 7.22
N ASN A 257 -44.84 -7.87 8.53
CA ASN A 257 -45.78 -8.72 9.27
C ASN A 257 -45.49 -10.24 9.18
N LEU A 258 -44.23 -10.60 8.93
CA LEU A 258 -43.79 -12.01 8.87
C LEU A 258 -43.39 -12.55 10.25
N LEU A 259 -43.19 -11.67 11.23
CA LEU A 259 -43.02 -11.97 12.65
C LEU A 259 -44.03 -11.14 13.45
N LYS A 260 -44.89 -11.79 14.24
CA LYS A 260 -45.69 -11.14 15.29
C LYS A 260 -44.82 -10.99 16.53
N GLU A 261 -45.10 -9.94 17.32
CA GLU A 261 -44.29 -9.49 18.47
C GLU A 261 -43.71 -10.60 19.34
#